data_AF-A0AAQ2C3Z2-F1
#
_entry.id   AF-A0AAQ2C3Z2-F1
#
_cell.length_a   1.000
_cell.length_b   1.000
_cell.length_c   1.000
_cell.angle_alpha   90.00
_cell.angle_beta   90.00
_cell.angle_gamma   90.00
#
_symmetry.space_group_name_H-M   'P 1'
#
loop_
_entity.id
_entity.type
_entity.pdbx_description
1 polymer ?
#
loop_
_entity_poly.entity_id
_entity_poly.type
_entity_poly.pdbx_seq_one_letter_code
_entity_poly.pdbx_strand_id
1 'polypeptide(L)'
;MSIVTFPDVQWALRIVLAVVFIGAGITHFLPPVARTMAAMIPPRLRFAGPLSPRNLVIVTGLCEIAGGIGLLIGSTIVTAGVSLVVFLAAVFPANAFAARYPDRFGPAAIPLVPRLIGQLVLMGLIVVAIL
;
A
#
# COMPACT_ATOMS: atom_id res chain seq x y z
N MET A 1 -10.79 36.13 -0.88
CA MET A 1 -11.04 34.71 -0.54
C MET A 1 -10.65 33.89 -1.76
N SER A 2 -9.53 33.16 -1.74
CA SER A 2 -9.20 32.22 -2.82
C SER A 2 -10.20 31.06 -2.76
N ILE A 3 -10.88 30.80 -3.87
CA ILE A 3 -11.79 29.66 -4.00
C ILE A 3 -10.90 28.43 -4.23
N VAL A 4 -10.99 27.44 -3.36
CA VAL A 4 -10.31 26.15 -3.54
C VAL A 4 -10.90 25.46 -4.77
N THR A 5 -10.05 25.15 -5.74
CA THR A 5 -10.46 24.46 -6.97
C THR A 5 -10.25 22.95 -6.87
N PHE A 6 -10.89 22.18 -7.75
CA PHE A 6 -10.71 20.73 -7.78
C PHE A 6 -9.25 20.29 -8.01
N PRO A 7 -8.47 20.92 -8.93
CA PRO A 7 -7.04 20.66 -9.03
C PRO A 7 -6.24 20.91 -7.73
N ASP A 8 -6.61 21.92 -6.95
CA ASP A 8 -5.96 22.19 -5.66
C ASP A 8 -6.19 21.04 -4.67
N VAL A 9 -7.43 20.50 -4.65
CA VAL A 9 -7.78 19.33 -3.84
C VAL A 9 -6.98 18.10 -4.26
N GLN A 10 -6.87 17.84 -5.56
CA GLN A 10 -6.09 16.72 -6.05
C GLN A 10 -4.61 16.83 -5.71
N TRP A 11 -4.04 18.03 -5.85
CA TRP A 11 -2.63 18.27 -5.52
C TRP A 11 -2.36 18.01 -4.03
N ALA A 12 -3.22 18.54 -3.16
CA ALA A 12 -3.14 18.27 -1.72
C ALA A 12 -3.31 16.77 -1.43
N LEU A 13 -4.28 16.10 -2.08
CA LEU A 13 -4.52 14.67 -1.91
C LEU A 13 -3.31 13.83 -2.34
N ARG A 14 -2.67 14.16 -3.47
CA ARG A 14 -1.43 13.50 -3.93
C ARG A 14 -0.32 13.61 -2.91
N ILE A 15 -0.15 14.75 -2.26
CA ILE A 15 0.84 14.93 -1.19
C ILE A 15 0.53 14.04 0.01
N VAL A 16 -0.72 14.04 0.47
CA VAL A 16 -1.14 13.19 1.59
C VAL A 16 -0.92 11.71 1.26
N LEU A 17 -1.35 11.28 0.08
CA LEU A 17 -1.15 9.90 -0.39
C LEU A 17 0.34 9.55 -0.52
N ALA A 18 1.16 10.45 -1.06
CA ALA A 18 2.60 10.26 -1.17
C ALA A 18 3.23 10.05 0.21
N VAL A 19 2.89 10.88 1.20
CA VAL A 19 3.38 10.72 2.58
C VAL A 19 2.94 9.39 3.18
N VAL A 20 1.67 8.99 2.98
CA VAL A 20 1.14 7.71 3.46
C VAL A 20 1.89 6.53 2.84
N PHE A 21 2.05 6.49 1.51
CA PHE A 21 2.72 5.38 0.82
C PHE A 21 4.22 5.34 1.08
N ILE A 22 4.91 6.48 1.09
CA ILE A 22 6.34 6.53 1.42
C ILE A 22 6.55 6.09 2.87
N GLY A 23 5.74 6.59 3.80
CA GLY A 23 5.78 6.18 5.20
C GLY A 23 5.55 4.68 5.38
N ALA A 24 4.50 4.12 4.76
CA ALA A 24 4.23 2.68 4.76
C ALA A 24 5.37 1.86 4.15
N GLY A 25 5.90 2.30 3.01
CA GLY A 25 7.01 1.64 2.32
C GLY A 25 8.29 1.61 3.14
N ILE A 26 8.59 2.67 3.89
CA ILE A 26 9.74 2.68 4.83
C ILE A 26 9.59 1.60 5.91
N THR A 27 8.36 1.33 6.40
CA THR A 27 8.16 0.30 7.43
C THR A 27 8.53 -1.12 6.99
N HIS A 28 8.53 -1.41 5.68
CA HIS A 28 8.95 -2.70 5.14
C HIS A 28 10.44 -3.01 5.40
N PHE A 29 11.25 -1.99 5.69
CA PHE A 29 12.67 -2.13 5.96
C PHE A 29 12.99 -2.21 7.46
N LEU A 30 11.98 -2.06 8.34
CA LEU A 30 12.16 -2.26 9.78
C LEU A 30 12.15 -3.76 10.10
N PRO A 31 13.24 -4.35 10.64
CA PRO A 31 13.35 -5.80 10.86
C PRO A 31 12.18 -6.48 11.61
N PRO A 32 11.61 -5.90 12.69
CA PRO A 32 10.46 -6.52 13.34
C PRO A 32 9.21 -6.50 12.45
N VAL A 33 8.95 -5.39 11.76
CA VAL A 33 7.77 -5.23 10.89
C VAL A 33 7.87 -6.12 9.65
N ALA A 34 9.03 -6.13 9.00
CA ALA A 34 9.30 -6.95 7.82
C ALA A 34 9.09 -8.45 8.09
N ARG A 35 9.50 -8.94 9.28
CA ARG A 35 9.27 -10.34 9.69
C ARG A 35 7.78 -10.64 9.83
N THR A 36 7.02 -9.73 10.43
CA THR A 36 5.55 -9.87 10.54
C THR A 36 4.90 -9.89 9.16
N MET A 37 5.23 -8.94 8.29
CA MET A 37 4.70 -8.89 6.91
C MET A 37 5.01 -10.16 6.12
N ALA A 38 6.25 -10.66 6.19
CA ALA A 38 6.63 -11.91 5.52
C ALA A 38 5.83 -13.11 6.05
N ALA A 39 5.52 -13.13 7.35
CA ALA A 39 4.71 -14.17 7.97
C ALA A 39 3.20 -14.05 7.62
N MET A 40 2.72 -12.86 7.24
CA MET A 40 1.36 -12.63 6.75
C MET A 40 1.15 -13.15 5.32
N ILE A 41 2.21 -13.37 4.54
CA ILE A 41 2.08 -13.92 3.18
C ILE A 41 1.46 -15.34 3.27
N PRO A 42 0.35 -15.62 2.55
CA PRO A 42 -0.34 -16.90 2.63
C PRO A 42 0.58 -18.08 2.24
N PRO A 43 0.44 -19.27 2.86
CA PRO A 43 1.30 -20.43 2.57
C PRO A 43 1.43 -20.76 1.08
N ARG A 44 0.32 -20.65 0.33
CA ARG A 44 0.28 -20.89 -1.13
C ARG A 44 1.14 -19.93 -1.98
N LEU A 45 1.60 -18.81 -1.40
CA LEU A 45 2.45 -17.80 -2.04
C LEU A 45 3.88 -17.77 -1.47
N ARG A 46 4.24 -18.69 -0.57
CA ARG A 46 5.57 -18.76 0.04
C ARG A 46 6.52 -19.60 -0.82
N PHE A 47 6.91 -19.04 -1.95
CA PHE A 47 7.87 -19.66 -2.86
C PHE A 47 9.31 -19.57 -2.32
N ALA A 48 10.21 -20.38 -2.89
CA ALA A 48 11.65 -20.30 -2.63
C ALA A 48 12.35 -19.38 -3.65
N GLY A 49 13.62 -19.05 -3.38
CA GLY A 49 14.45 -18.26 -4.29
C GLY A 49 14.01 -16.79 -4.41
N PRO A 50 13.91 -16.23 -5.64
CA PRO A 50 13.68 -14.81 -5.84
C PRO A 50 12.31 -14.34 -5.32
N LEU A 51 11.29 -15.21 -5.35
CA LEU A 51 9.93 -14.93 -4.88
C LEU A 51 9.71 -15.33 -3.41
N SER A 52 10.77 -15.38 -2.61
CA SER A 52 10.65 -15.63 -1.17
C SER A 52 9.83 -14.54 -0.46
N PRO A 53 9.12 -14.87 0.64
CA PRO A 53 8.34 -13.90 1.40
C PRO A 53 9.12 -12.65 1.80
N ARG A 54 10.40 -12.81 2.18
CA ARG A 54 11.27 -11.70 2.54
C ARG A 54 11.55 -10.77 1.35
N ASN A 55 11.80 -11.34 0.17
CA ASN A 55 12.04 -10.56 -1.04
C ASN A 55 10.77 -9.86 -1.50
N LEU A 56 9.61 -10.52 -1.39
CA LEU A 56 8.32 -9.91 -1.68
C LEU A 56 8.09 -8.67 -0.81
N VAL A 57 8.36 -8.74 0.50
CA VAL A 57 8.28 -7.58 1.40
C VAL A 57 9.22 -6.44 0.96
N ILE A 58 10.45 -6.75 0.53
CA ILE A 58 11.36 -5.72 0.03
C ILE A 58 10.79 -5.08 -1.25
N VAL A 59 10.33 -5.89 -2.18
CA VAL A 59 9.76 -5.41 -3.45
C VAL A 59 8.51 -4.56 -3.19
N THR A 60 7.61 -5.00 -2.32
CA THR A 60 6.40 -4.23 -2.01
C THR A 60 6.73 -2.89 -1.35
N GLY A 61 7.72 -2.85 -0.45
CA GLY A 61 8.20 -1.59 0.14
C GLY A 61 8.78 -0.62 -0.90
N LEU A 62 9.56 -1.13 -1.86
CA LEU A 62 10.06 -0.32 -2.98
C LEU A 62 8.92 0.19 -3.87
N CYS A 63 7.93 -0.65 -4.17
CA CYS A 63 6.75 -0.25 -4.96
C CYS A 63 5.96 0.88 -4.29
N GLU A 64 5.74 0.82 -2.98
CA GLU A 64 5.04 1.89 -2.25
C GLU A 64 5.81 3.21 -2.27
N ILE A 65 7.13 3.17 -2.00
CA ILE A 65 7.97 4.38 -2.05
C ILE A 65 7.98 4.97 -3.46
N ALA A 66 8.21 4.13 -4.48
CA ALA A 66 8.25 4.57 -5.87
C ALA A 66 6.90 5.14 -6.32
N GLY A 67 5.79 4.49 -5.95
CA GLY A 67 4.44 4.96 -6.24
C GLY A 67 4.14 6.29 -5.54
N GLY A 68 4.50 6.43 -4.27
CA GLY A 68 4.33 7.68 -3.53
C GLY A 68 5.13 8.84 -4.13
N ILE A 69 6.39 8.60 -4.52
CA ILE A 69 7.20 9.60 -5.25
C ILE A 69 6.58 9.92 -6.61
N GLY A 70 6.10 8.90 -7.33
CA GLY A 70 5.47 9.07 -8.64
C GLY A 70 4.19 9.91 -8.62
N LEU A 71 3.45 9.93 -7.51
CA LEU A 71 2.28 10.82 -7.36
C LEU A 71 2.66 12.32 -7.30
N LEU A 72 3.94 12.64 -7.06
CA LEU A 72 4.44 14.02 -6.97
C LEU A 72 5.09 14.51 -8.28
N ILE A 73 5.37 13.62 -9.23
CA ILE A 73 6.06 13.96 -10.48
C ILE A 73 5.01 14.02 -11.60
N GLY A 74 4.81 15.20 -12.18
CA GLY A 74 3.74 15.46 -13.15
C GLY A 74 3.64 14.44 -14.30
N SER A 75 4.77 13.95 -14.81
CA SER A 75 4.81 12.97 -15.90
C SER A 75 4.49 11.53 -15.50
N THR A 76 4.45 11.19 -14.21
CA THR A 76 4.25 9.82 -13.73
C THR A 76 2.99 9.63 -12.88
N ILE A 77 2.23 10.69 -12.59
CA ILE A 77 1.04 10.67 -11.72
C ILE A 77 0.08 9.53 -12.07
N VAL A 78 -0.34 9.45 -13.34
CA VAL A 78 -1.33 8.45 -13.79
C VAL A 78 -0.76 7.04 -13.66
N THR A 79 0.47 6.81 -14.14
CA THR A 79 1.12 5.51 -14.06
C THR A 79 1.32 5.07 -12.61
N ALA A 80 1.74 5.98 -11.73
CA ALA A 80 1.94 5.72 -10.31
C ALA A 80 0.61 5.39 -9.61
N GLY A 81 -0.43 6.17 -9.87
CA GLY A 81 -1.75 5.94 -9.28
C GLY A 81 -2.37 4.60 -9.71
N VAL A 82 -2.36 4.28 -11.01
CA VAL A 82 -2.82 2.98 -11.50
C VAL A 82 -2.00 1.83 -10.90
N SER A 83 -0.67 1.98 -10.84
CA SER A 83 0.21 0.98 -10.24
C SER A 83 -0.10 0.76 -8.75
N LEU A 84 -0.35 1.82 -8.00
CA LEU A 84 -0.71 1.74 -6.58
C LEU A 84 -2.06 1.06 -6.35
N VAL A 85 -3.06 1.32 -7.23
CA VAL A 85 -4.36 0.63 -7.16
C VAL A 85 -4.19 -0.87 -7.39
N VAL A 86 -3.46 -1.27 -8.44
CA VAL A 86 -3.16 -2.69 -8.74
C VAL A 86 -2.36 -3.31 -7.60
N PHE A 87 -1.36 -2.59 -7.07
CA PHE A 87 -0.55 -3.02 -5.95
C PHE A 87 -1.39 -3.31 -4.70
N LEU A 88 -2.30 -2.40 -4.32
CA LEU A 88 -3.17 -2.59 -3.15
C LEU A 88 -4.03 -3.86 -3.28
N ALA A 89 -4.52 -4.15 -4.48
CA ALA A 89 -5.26 -5.38 -4.76
C ALA A 89 -4.34 -6.62 -4.66
N ALA A 90 -3.11 -6.53 -5.18
CA ALA A 90 -2.14 -7.62 -5.16
C ALA A 90 -1.68 -8.00 -3.73
N VAL A 91 -1.57 -7.04 -2.81
CA VAL A 91 -1.16 -7.31 -1.41
C VAL A 91 -2.32 -7.71 -0.49
N PHE A 92 -3.58 -7.52 -0.91
CA PHE A 92 -4.76 -7.87 -0.11
C PHE A 92 -4.79 -9.32 0.40
N PRO A 93 -4.36 -10.35 -0.35
CA PRO A 93 -4.33 -11.72 0.15
C PRO A 93 -3.52 -11.89 1.46
N ALA A 94 -2.45 -11.13 1.66
CA ALA A 94 -1.69 -11.15 2.92
C ALA A 94 -2.49 -10.53 4.08
N ASN A 95 -3.17 -9.41 3.83
CA ASN A 95 -4.07 -8.80 4.81
C ASN A 95 -5.24 -9.72 5.18
N ALA A 96 -5.86 -10.36 4.19
CA ALA A 96 -6.96 -11.29 4.38
C ALA A 96 -6.52 -12.58 5.12
N PHE A 97 -5.28 -13.01 4.91
CA PHE A 97 -4.70 -14.12 5.68
C PHE A 97 -4.46 -13.70 7.14
N ALA A 98 -3.83 -12.56 7.39
CA ALA A 98 -3.57 -12.07 8.74
C ALA A 98 -4.85 -11.91 9.57
N ALA A 99 -5.92 -11.41 8.96
CA ALA A 99 -7.24 -11.26 9.59
C ALA A 99 -7.83 -12.56 10.15
N ARG A 100 -7.39 -13.73 9.67
CA ARG A 100 -7.83 -15.05 10.15
C ARG A 100 -7.05 -15.55 11.37
N TYR A 101 -5.96 -14.90 11.75
CA TYR A 101 -5.08 -15.33 12.84
C TYR A 101 -4.74 -14.15 13.79
N PRO A 102 -5.74 -13.57 14.49
CA PRO A 102 -5.52 -12.44 15.39
C PRO A 102 -4.53 -12.75 16.52
N ASP A 103 -4.56 -13.97 17.08
CA ASP A 103 -3.64 -14.38 18.14
C ASP A 103 -2.18 -14.41 17.70
N ARG A 104 -1.93 -14.56 16.40
CA ARG A 104 -0.59 -14.62 15.81
C ARG A 104 -0.05 -13.26 15.41
N PHE A 105 -0.91 -12.39 14.87
CA PHE A 105 -0.49 -11.14 14.24
C PHE A 105 -0.90 -9.89 15.02
N GLY A 106 -1.70 -10.04 16.09
CA GLY A 106 -2.07 -8.96 17.00
C GLY A 106 -2.59 -7.72 16.24
N PRO A 107 -2.00 -6.52 16.45
CA PRO A 107 -2.43 -5.30 15.77
C PRO A 107 -2.40 -5.35 14.23
N ALA A 108 -1.60 -6.23 13.63
CA ALA A 108 -1.55 -6.39 12.17
C ALA A 108 -2.76 -7.17 11.61
N ALA A 109 -3.46 -7.96 12.44
CA ALA A 109 -4.67 -8.70 12.07
C ALA A 109 -5.93 -7.82 12.11
N ILE A 110 -5.95 -6.76 11.29
CA ILE A 110 -7.16 -5.95 11.13
C ILE A 110 -8.29 -6.84 10.56
N PRO A 111 -9.51 -6.81 11.12
CA PRO A 111 -10.62 -7.60 10.61
C PRO A 111 -10.87 -7.39 9.12
N LEU A 112 -11.27 -8.46 8.42
CA LEU A 112 -11.32 -8.50 6.96
C LEU A 112 -12.18 -7.38 6.35
N VAL A 113 -13.38 -7.16 6.87
CA VAL A 113 -14.34 -6.19 6.31
C VAL A 113 -13.84 -4.75 6.46
N PRO A 114 -13.46 -4.26 7.67
CA PRO A 114 -12.83 -2.95 7.81
C PRO A 114 -11.58 -2.78 6.94
N ARG A 115 -10.75 -3.83 6.83
CA ARG A 115 -9.55 -3.79 6.00
C ARG A 115 -9.88 -3.64 4.51
N LEU A 116 -10.86 -4.39 4.02
CA LEU A 116 -11.32 -4.30 2.64
C LEU A 116 -11.89 -2.91 2.33
N ILE A 117 -12.75 -2.38 3.20
CA ILE A 117 -13.30 -1.03 3.05
C ILE A 117 -12.17 0.00 3.01
N GLY A 118 -11.22 -0.06 3.94
CA GLY A 118 -10.09 0.86 3.97
C GLY A 118 -9.25 0.82 2.70
N GLN A 119 -8.99 -0.36 2.14
CA GLN A 119 -8.28 -0.47 0.86
C GLN A 119 -9.08 0.07 -0.32
N LEU A 120 -10.39 -0.21 -0.40
CA LEU A 120 -11.25 0.33 -1.46
C LEU A 120 -11.34 1.86 -1.39
N VAL A 121 -11.44 2.43 -0.18
CA VAL A 121 -11.39 3.87 0.02
C VAL A 121 -10.05 4.44 -0.44
N LEU A 122 -8.93 3.82 -0.05
CA LEU A 122 -7.60 4.26 -0.46
C LEU A 122 -7.43 4.19 -1.99
N MET A 123 -7.90 3.12 -2.64
CA MET A 123 -7.93 3.00 -4.10
C MET A 123 -8.77 4.11 -4.73
N GLY A 124 -9.96 4.40 -4.20
CA GLY A 124 -10.82 5.48 -4.68
C GLY A 124 -10.18 6.85 -4.55
N LEU A 125 -9.50 7.13 -3.42
CA LEU A 125 -8.75 8.37 -3.22
C LEU A 125 -7.61 8.52 -4.23
N ILE A 126 -6.91 7.44 -4.56
CA ILE A 126 -5.88 7.46 -5.61
C ILE A 126 -6.50 7.79 -6.96
N VAL A 127 -7.64 7.17 -7.31
CA VAL A 127 -8.33 7.45 -8.58
C VAL A 127 -8.74 8.92 -8.65
N VAL A 128 -9.33 9.48 -7.58
CA VAL A 128 -9.67 10.91 -7.51
C VAL A 128 -8.44 11.80 -7.63
N ALA A 129 -7.29 11.38 -7.11
CA ALA A 129 -6.06 12.15 -7.13
C ALA A 129 -5.40 12.26 -8.53
N ILE A 130 -5.71 11.34 -9.45
CA ILE A 130 -5.03 11.21 -10.75
C ILE A 130 -5.90 11.50 -11.98
N LEU A 131 -7.23 11.64 -11.81
CA LEU A 131 -8.17 12.01 -12.87
C LEU A 131 -8.30 13.53 -12.98
#